data_AF-A0A914DCU9-F1
#
_entry.id   AF-A0A914DCU9-F1
#
_cell.length_a   1.000
_cell.length_b   1.000
_cell.length_c   1.000
_cell.angle_alpha   90.00
_cell.angle_beta   90.00
_cell.angle_gamma   90.00
#
_symmetry.space_group_name_H-M   'P 1'
#
loop_
_entity.id
_entity.type
_entity.pdbx_description
1 polymer ?
#
loop_
_entity_poly.entity_id
_entity_poly.type
_entity_poly.pdbx_seq_one_letter_code
_entity_poly.pdbx_strand_id
1 'polypeptide(L)'
;EFYPRLDQFNRTTQFGGFNFVDGTLHSDRLIFQGGPDSIIRGFMSLPVKRPQRLTTAITENMFGSTDLGTINIQRGRDHGLPPYIKFRRLCGLSTPRTFDDVIF
;
A
#
# COMPACT_ATOMS: atom_id res chain seq x y z
N GLU A 1 -4.49 8.92 4.19
CA GLU A 1 -4.22 7.68 4.95
C GLU A 1 -3.28 8.05 6.07
N PHE A 2 -3.65 7.76 7.32
CA PHE A 2 -2.98 8.30 8.50
C PHE A 2 -2.34 7.18 9.34
N TYR A 3 -1.12 7.43 9.80
CA TYR A 3 -0.36 6.51 10.64
C TYR A 3 -0.12 7.13 12.01
N PRO A 4 -0.69 6.56 13.08
CA PRO A 4 -0.43 7.04 14.44
C PRO A 4 1.01 6.68 14.84
N ARG A 5 1.62 7.55 15.64
CA ARG A 5 2.84 7.23 16.38
C ARG A 5 2.51 7.13 17.85
N LEU A 6 2.83 6.00 18.47
CA LEU A 6 2.44 5.68 19.83
C LEU A 6 3.64 5.55 20.76
N ASP A 7 3.51 6.07 21.98
CA ASP A 7 4.49 5.90 23.05
C ASP A 7 4.39 4.52 23.71
N GLN A 8 5.20 4.31 24.75
CA GLN A 8 5.22 3.05 25.48
C GLN A 8 3.89 2.68 26.16
N PHE A 9 3.03 3.67 26.40
CA PHE A 9 1.72 3.54 27.03
C PHE A 9 0.57 3.60 26.01
N ASN A 10 0.85 3.41 24.72
CA ASN A 10 -0.11 3.50 23.61
C ASN A 10 -0.79 4.86 23.47
N ARG A 11 -0.14 5.95 23.91
CA ARG A 11 -0.63 7.31 23.72
C ARG A 11 0.06 7.94 22.52
N THR A 12 -0.58 8.89 21.87
CA THR A 12 0.03 9.64 20.76
C THR A 12 1.30 10.34 21.24
N THR A 13 2.40 10.19 20.50
CA THR A 13 3.65 10.86 20.82
C THR A 13 3.55 12.38 20.61
N GLN A 14 4.49 13.14 21.17
CA GLN A 14 4.57 14.60 20.99
C GLN A 14 4.69 15.04 19.52
N PHE A 15 5.19 14.16 18.65
CA PHE A 15 5.35 14.45 17.23
C PHE A 15 4.06 14.21 16.42
N GLY A 16 3.00 13.65 17.03
CA GLY A 16 1.74 13.31 16.37
C GLY A 16 1.89 12.17 15.35
N GLY A 17 0.79 11.69 14.77
CA GLY A 17 0.86 10.81 13.58
C GLY A 17 1.13 11.61 12.30
N PHE A 18 1.24 10.92 11.17
CA PHE A 18 1.49 11.54 9.87
C PHE A 18 0.69 10.85 8.76
N ASN A 19 0.43 11.56 7.66
CA ASN A 19 -0.16 10.91 6.49
C ASN A 19 0.88 10.09 5.74
N PHE A 20 0.43 9.04 5.05
CA PHE A 20 1.28 8.15 4.25
C PHE A 20 2.25 8.90 3.33
N VAL A 21 1.74 9.89 2.60
CA VAL A 21 2.53 10.68 1.63
C VAL A 21 3.62 11.48 2.35
N ASP A 22 3.28 12.12 3.48
CA ASP A 22 4.21 12.93 4.28
C ASP A 22 5.35 12.10 4.91
N GLY A 23 5.13 10.79 5.10
CA GLY A 23 6.15 9.87 5.60
C GLY A 23 7.02 9.23 4.51
N THR A 24 6.61 9.32 3.24
CA THR A 24 7.31 8.65 2.13
C THR A 24 8.57 9.42 1.77
N LEU A 25 9.73 8.75 1.71
CA LEU A 25 11.06 9.36 1.45
C LEU A 25 11.50 10.41 2.49
N HIS A 26 10.94 10.38 3.71
CA HIS A 26 11.30 11.29 4.79
C HIS A 26 11.98 10.53 5.95
N SER A 27 13.26 10.20 5.77
CA SER A 27 14.06 9.47 6.78
C SER A 27 14.34 10.30 8.03
N ASP A 28 14.27 11.63 7.93
CA ASP A 28 14.35 12.57 9.05
C ASP A 28 13.28 12.27 10.12
N ARG A 29 12.09 11.80 9.70
CA ARG A 29 11.01 11.40 10.62
C ARG A 29 11.42 10.23 11.51
N LEU A 30 12.20 9.30 10.98
CA LEU A 30 12.68 8.14 11.73
C LEU A 30 13.78 8.55 12.72
N ILE A 31 14.72 9.39 12.28
CA ILE A 31 15.92 9.75 13.06
C ILE A 31 15.57 10.76 14.16
N PHE A 32 14.76 11.78 13.86
CA PHE A 32 14.57 12.93 14.75
C PHE A 32 13.21 12.96 15.46
N GLN A 33 12.27 12.05 15.14
CA GLN A 33 10.89 12.13 15.64
C GLN A 33 10.39 10.86 16.35
N GLY A 34 11.22 10.33 17.25
CA GLY A 34 10.82 9.26 18.18
C GLY A 34 11.18 7.84 17.76
N GLY A 35 12.06 7.68 16.76
CA GLY A 35 12.60 6.38 16.38
C GLY A 35 11.59 5.42 15.73
N PRO A 36 12.03 4.20 15.41
CA PRO A 36 11.18 3.18 14.77
C PRO A 36 10.06 2.67 15.69
N ASP A 37 10.32 2.56 16.99
CA ASP A 37 9.40 1.94 17.95
C ASP A 37 8.01 2.57 17.94
N SER A 38 7.95 3.89 17.85
CA SER A 38 6.68 4.62 17.85
C SER A 38 5.83 4.34 16.62
N ILE A 39 6.47 4.12 15.47
CA ILE A 39 5.84 3.78 14.19
C ILE A 39 5.39 2.32 14.21
N ILE A 40 6.25 1.41 14.69
CA ILE A 40 5.94 -0.02 14.79
C ILE A 40 4.72 -0.26 15.69
N ARG A 41 4.64 0.42 16.84
CA ARG A 41 3.45 0.40 17.69
C ARG A 41 2.20 0.90 16.97
N GLY A 42 2.34 1.96 16.17
CA GLY A 42 1.28 2.45 15.29
C GLY A 42 0.78 1.39 14.32
N PHE A 43 1.69 0.66 13.66
CA PHE A 43 1.32 -0.42 12.74
C PHE A 43 0.59 -1.57 13.45
N MET A 44 1.01 -1.94 14.66
CA MET A 44 0.32 -2.98 15.44
C MET A 44 -1.08 -2.55 15.89
N SER A 45 -1.33 -1.24 16.01
CA SER A 45 -2.63 -0.69 16.44
C SER A 45 -3.67 -0.58 15.32
N LEU A 46 -3.24 -0.63 14.05
CA LEU A 46 -4.10 -0.43 12.89
C LEU A 46 -4.46 -1.76 12.20
N PRO A 47 -5.71 -1.93 11.73
CA PRO A 47 -6.07 -3.08 10.92
C PRO A 47 -5.42 -3.02 9.53
N VAL A 48 -5.02 -4.18 9.01
CA VAL A 48 -4.53 -4.31 7.64
C VAL A 48 -5.64 -3.98 6.64
N LYS A 49 -5.27 -3.24 5.58
CA LYS A 49 -6.18 -2.96 4.46
C LYS A 49 -6.39 -4.20 3.59
N ARG A 50 -7.61 -4.37 3.07
CA ARG A 50 -7.91 -5.46 2.12
C ARG A 50 -7.11 -5.30 0.81
N PRO A 51 -6.60 -6.39 0.21
CA PRO A 51 -5.66 -6.35 -0.91
C PRO A 51 -6.17 -5.61 -2.16
N GLN A 52 -7.48 -5.69 -2.44
CA GLN A 52 -8.05 -5.19 -3.69
C GLN A 52 -8.32 -3.67 -3.70
N ARG A 53 -8.01 -2.94 -2.62
CA ARG A 53 -8.38 -1.52 -2.50
C ARG A 53 -7.16 -0.61 -2.45
N LEU A 54 -6.75 -0.12 -3.63
CA LEU A 54 -5.82 0.99 -3.74
C LEU A 54 -6.49 2.26 -3.21
N THR A 55 -5.77 3.07 -2.43
CA THR A 55 -6.28 4.33 -1.89
C THR A 55 -5.81 5.54 -2.69
N THR A 56 -6.54 6.65 -2.64
CA THR A 56 -6.16 7.90 -3.31
C THR A 56 -4.80 8.45 -2.90
N ALA A 57 -4.27 8.06 -1.74
CA ALA A 57 -2.91 8.35 -1.33
C ALA A 57 -1.85 7.81 -2.31
N ILE A 58 -2.13 6.68 -2.98
CA ILE A 58 -1.22 6.02 -3.91
C ILE A 58 -1.62 6.15 -5.38
N THR A 59 -2.89 6.43 -5.69
CA THR A 59 -3.35 6.64 -7.07
C THR A 59 -3.30 8.10 -7.51
N GLU A 60 -3.47 9.06 -6.59
CA GLU A 60 -3.53 10.49 -6.96
C GLU A 60 -2.40 11.32 -6.36
N ASN A 61 -1.97 10.99 -5.13
CA ASN A 61 -1.16 11.90 -4.31
C ASN A 61 0.27 11.40 -4.08
N MET A 62 0.64 10.25 -4.64
CA MET A 62 1.97 9.72 -4.44
C MET A 62 2.98 10.57 -5.19
N PHE A 63 4.09 10.96 -4.55
CA PHE A 63 5.15 11.76 -5.19
C PHE A 63 4.63 13.01 -5.94
N GLY A 64 3.58 13.66 -5.42
CA GLY A 64 3.04 14.93 -5.93
C GLY A 64 1.94 14.83 -7.00
N SER A 65 1.82 13.71 -7.72
CA SER A 65 0.73 13.45 -8.70
C SER A 65 0.80 12.08 -9.39
N THR A 66 1.48 11.10 -8.79
CA THR A 66 1.75 9.80 -9.41
C THR A 66 0.69 8.76 -9.07
N ASP A 67 0.25 8.01 -10.08
CA ASP A 67 -0.61 6.83 -9.93
C ASP A 67 0.20 5.53 -9.93
N LEU A 68 0.41 4.95 -8.75
CA LEU A 68 1.09 3.66 -8.61
C LEU A 68 0.31 2.49 -9.23
N GLY A 69 -1.03 2.57 -9.33
CA GLY A 69 -1.86 1.57 -9.98
C GLY A 69 -1.58 1.51 -11.48
N THR A 70 -1.61 2.67 -12.15
CA THR A 70 -1.26 2.79 -13.56
C THR A 70 0.19 2.38 -13.83
N ILE A 71 1.13 2.75 -12.94
CA ILE A 71 2.53 2.32 -13.06
C ILE A 71 2.66 0.79 -12.99
N ASN A 72 1.95 0.11 -12.10
CA ASN A 72 2.00 -1.35 -12.01
C ASN A 72 1.49 -2.02 -13.29
N ILE A 73 0.44 -1.47 -13.93
CA ILE A 73 -0.06 -1.96 -15.23
C ILE A 73 1.01 -1.81 -16.31
N GLN A 74 1.64 -0.64 -16.40
CA GLN A 74 2.66 -0.39 -17.43
C GLN A 74 3.92 -1.21 -17.19
N ARG A 75 4.38 -1.32 -15.94
CA ARG A 75 5.51 -2.18 -15.56
C ARG A 75 5.24 -3.64 -15.89
N GLY A 76 4.02 -4.12 -15.69
CA GLY A 76 3.64 -5.47 -16.09
C GLY A 76 3.75 -5.70 -17.59
N ARG A 77 3.38 -4.71 -18.42
CA ARG A 77 3.54 -4.77 -19.88
C ARG A 77 5.00 -4.73 -20.31
N ASP A 78 5.78 -3.83 -19.71
CA ASP A 78 7.21 -3.66 -19.97
C ASP A 78 7.99 -4.95 -19.67
N HIS A 79 7.66 -5.61 -18.56
CA HIS A 79 8.25 -6.89 -18.16
C HIS A 79 7.65 -8.10 -18.92
N GLY A 80 6.70 -7.89 -19.83
CA GLY A 80 6.07 -8.97 -20.59
C GLY A 80 5.29 -9.97 -19.73
N LEU A 81 4.70 -9.51 -18.61
CA LEU A 81 3.92 -10.38 -17.73
C LEU A 81 2.75 -11.02 -18.51
N PRO A 82 2.53 -12.34 -18.37
CA PRO A 82 1.37 -13.00 -18.94
C PRO A 82 0.04 -12.34 -18.50
N PRO A 83 -1.00 -12.35 -19.34
CA PRO A 83 -2.33 -11.90 -18.92
C PRO A 83 -2.89 -12.82 -17.82
N TYR A 84 -3.84 -12.28 -17.05
CA TYR A 84 -4.54 -12.96 -15.95
C TYR A 84 -4.94 -14.42 -16.25
N ILE A 85 -5.52 -14.68 -17.44
CA ILE A 85 -5.98 -16.02 -17.83
C ILE A 85 -4.83 -17.03 -17.91
N LYS A 86 -3.64 -16.61 -18.38
CA LYS A 86 -2.45 -17.49 -18.41
C LYS A 86 -1.99 -17.84 -16.99
N PHE A 87 -2.00 -16.87 -16.07
CA PHE A 87 -1.68 -17.14 -14.66
C PHE A 87 -2.70 -18.08 -14.00
N ARG A 88 -4.01 -17.90 -14.24
CA ARG A 88 -5.02 -18.85 -13.74
C ARG A 88 -4.77 -20.27 -14.20
N ARG A 89 -4.48 -20.45 -15.49
CA ARG A 89 -4.15 -21.78 -16.06
C ARG A 89 -2.90 -22.37 -15.40
N LEU A 90 -1.85 -21.56 -15.20
CA LEU A 90 -0.63 -21.99 -14.52
C LEU A 90 -0.92 -22.47 -13.08
N CYS A 91 -1.84 -21.80 -12.38
CA CYS A 91 -2.28 -22.18 -11.04
C CYS A 91 -3.31 -23.33 -11.00
N GLY A 92 -3.66 -23.94 -12.14
CA GLY A 92 -4.69 -24.99 -12.20
C GLY A 92 -6.13 -24.51 -11.96
N LEU A 93 -6.38 -23.20 -12.07
CA LEU A 93 -7.71 -22.60 -11.89
C LEU A 93 -8.50 -22.59 -13.20
N SER A 94 -9.83 -22.49 -13.09
CA SER A 94 -10.72 -22.32 -14.25
C SER A 94 -10.33 -21.09 -15.09
N THR A 95 -10.38 -21.21 -16.41
CA THR A 95 -10.08 -20.08 -17.31
C THR A 95 -11.38 -19.43 -17.79
N PRO A 96 -11.71 -18.22 -17.35
CA PRO A 96 -12.93 -17.53 -17.78
C PRO A 96 -12.87 -17.21 -19.28
N ARG A 97 -14.01 -17.33 -19.98
CA ARG A 97 -14.15 -16.99 -21.41
C ARG A 97 -15.10 -15.83 -21.64
N THR A 98 -16.06 -15.67 -20.74
CA THR A 98 -17.03 -14.59 -20.71
C THR A 98 -16.86 -13.75 -19.45
N PHE A 99 -17.52 -12.60 -19.39
CA PHE A 99 -17.50 -11.76 -18.19
C PHE A 99 -18.17 -12.45 -17.00
N ASP A 100 -19.23 -13.22 -17.24
CA ASP A 100 -19.95 -13.97 -16.20
C ASP A 100 -19.10 -15.07 -15.55
N ASP A 101 -18.09 -15.57 -16.27
CA ASP A 101 -17.13 -16.55 -15.73
C ASP A 101 -16.10 -15.91 -14.78
N VAL A 102 -15.99 -14.58 -14.75
CA VAL A 102 -14.97 -13.87 -13.96
C VAL A 102 -15.42 -13.82 -12.51
N ILE A 103 -14.89 -14.76 -11.72
CA ILE A 103 -15.05 -14.75 -10.27
C ILE A 103 -13.91 -13.91 -9.68
N PHE A 104 -14.28 -12.85 -8.95
CA PHE A 104 -13.40 -11.94 -8.21
C PHE A 104 -13.27 -12.33 -6.74
#